data_AF-A0A382UWY3-F1
#
_entry.id   AF-A0A382UWY3-F1
#
_cell.length_a   1.000
_cell.length_b   1.000
_cell.length_c   1.000
_cell.angle_alpha   90.00
_cell.angle_beta   90.00
_cell.angle_gamma   90.00
#
_symmetry.space_group_name_H-M   'P 1'
#
loop_
_entity.id
_entity.type
_entity.pdbx_description
1 polymer ?
#
loop_
_entity_poly.entity_id
_entity_poly.type
_entity_poly.pdbx_seq_one_letter_code
_entity_poly.pdbx_strand_id
1 'polypeptide(L)'
;MELYPPIEPNDSGWLRVDRDHKLYWEKCGNSIGIPVLILHGGPGAGGNKVLRRFFNPIKFNIIIFDQRGAGRSLPSASIKNNTTQYLIEDIEIIRKYLNIDKWVIFGGSWGSSLA
;
A
#
# COMPACT_ATOMS: atom_id res chain seq x y z
N MET A 1 -16.89 10.10 -13.44
CA MET A 1 -15.49 9.67 -13.61
C MET A 1 -15.46 8.16 -13.47
N GLU A 2 -15.01 7.46 -14.51
CA GLU A 2 -14.94 6.00 -14.52
C GLU A 2 -13.54 5.53 -14.10
N LEU A 3 -13.46 4.39 -13.40
CA LEU A 3 -12.20 3.77 -13.01
C LEU A 3 -11.49 3.16 -14.23
N TYR A 4 -10.15 3.13 -14.24
CA TYR A 4 -9.40 2.42 -15.27
C TYR A 4 -9.77 0.92 -15.32
N PRO A 5 -9.52 0.19 -16.42
CA PRO A 5 -9.80 -1.24 -16.50
C PRO A 5 -9.15 -2.05 -15.37
N PRO A 6 -9.72 -3.20 -14.97
CA PRO A 6 -9.09 -4.10 -14.00
C PRO A 6 -7.66 -4.48 -14.43
N ILE A 7 -6.76 -4.55 -13.46
CA ILE A 7 -5.36 -4.93 -13.63
C ILE A 7 -4.92 -5.81 -12.46
N GLU A 8 -4.04 -6.77 -12.74
CA GLU A 8 -3.40 -7.59 -11.72
C GLU A 8 -1.99 -7.07 -11.41
N PRO A 9 -1.45 -7.35 -10.21
CA PRO A 9 -0.11 -6.92 -9.84
C PRO A 9 0.94 -7.49 -10.79
N ASN A 10 1.92 -6.67 -11.14
CA ASN A 10 3.12 -7.13 -11.84
C ASN A 10 4.16 -7.72 -10.87
N ASP A 11 4.07 -7.37 -9.59
CA ASP A 11 4.97 -7.80 -8.53
C ASP A 11 4.27 -7.64 -7.17
N SER A 12 4.55 -8.53 -6.23
CA SER A 12 3.98 -8.50 -4.89
C SER A 12 4.77 -9.38 -3.92
N GLY A 13 4.57 -9.16 -2.63
CA GLY A 13 5.19 -10.00 -1.62
C GLY A 13 4.84 -9.58 -0.20
N TRP A 14 5.49 -10.24 0.77
CA TRP A 14 5.40 -9.89 2.18
C TRP A 14 6.73 -9.36 2.67
N LEU A 15 6.72 -8.16 3.25
CA LEU A 15 7.89 -7.54 3.85
C LEU A 15 7.79 -7.60 5.37
N ARG A 16 8.80 -8.19 6.02
CA ARG A 16 8.91 -8.14 7.48
C ARG A 16 9.31 -6.73 7.90
N VAL A 17 8.49 -6.08 8.71
CA VAL A 17 8.72 -4.71 9.20
C VAL A 17 9.15 -4.66 10.67
N ASP A 18 8.81 -5.69 11.44
CA ASP A 18 9.32 -5.89 12.79
C ASP A 18 9.37 -7.39 13.16
N ARG A 19 9.52 -7.69 14.46
CA ARG A 19 9.54 -9.07 14.97
C ARG A 19 8.24 -9.82 14.70
N ASP A 20 7.10 -9.14 14.74
CA ASP A 20 5.76 -9.72 14.74
C ASP A 20 5.06 -9.60 13.38
N HIS A 21 5.29 -8.51 12.63
CA HIS A 21 4.52 -8.12 11.45
C HIS A 21 5.23 -8.40 10.13
N LYS A 22 4.45 -8.91 9.18
CA LYS A 22 4.78 -8.94 7.75
C LYS A 22 3.68 -8.24 6.97
N LEU A 23 4.04 -7.19 6.24
CA LEU A 23 3.10 -6.44 5.42
C LEU A 23 3.05 -6.99 4.01
N TYR A 24 1.85 -7.30 3.52
CA TYR A 24 1.67 -7.55 2.10
C TYR A 24 1.78 -6.23 1.33
N TRP A 25 2.51 -6.25 0.22
CA TRP A 25 2.59 -5.13 -0.72
C TRP A 25 2.44 -5.64 -2.16
N GLU A 26 1.98 -4.77 -3.05
CA GLU A 26 1.89 -5.04 -4.49
C GLU A 26 2.21 -3.80 -5.32
N LYS A 27 2.77 -4.04 -6.51
CA LYS A 27 2.95 -3.04 -7.57
C LYS A 27 2.06 -3.37 -8.76
N CYS A 28 1.42 -2.36 -9.32
CA CYS A 28 0.58 -2.44 -10.49
C CYS A 28 0.98 -1.37 -11.52
N GLY A 29 0.58 -1.56 -12.78
CA GLY A 29 0.84 -0.58 -13.84
C GLY A 29 2.28 -0.60 -14.34
N ASN A 30 2.83 0.58 -14.61
CA ASN A 30 4.12 0.76 -15.25
C ASN A 30 5.24 0.81 -14.21
N SER A 31 6.11 -0.19 -14.17
CA SER A 31 7.21 -0.30 -13.18
C SER A 31 8.23 0.84 -13.23
N ILE A 32 8.35 1.54 -14.37
CA ILE A 32 9.19 2.74 -14.55
C ILE A 32 8.36 4.04 -14.57
N GLY A 33 7.07 3.96 -14.27
CA GLY A 33 6.17 5.11 -14.20
C GLY A 33 6.32 5.93 -12.92
N ILE A 34 5.50 6.97 -12.78
CA ILE A 34 5.46 7.82 -11.60
C ILE A 34 5.03 6.97 -10.38
N PRO A 35 5.85 6.87 -9.33
CA PRO A 35 5.48 6.10 -8.14
C PRO A 35 4.33 6.79 -7.39
N VAL A 36 3.27 6.03 -7.11
CA VAL A 36 2.16 6.47 -6.27
C VAL A 36 1.84 5.42 -5.22
N LEU A 37 1.90 5.83 -3.95
CA LEU A 37 1.47 5.03 -2.82
C LEU A 37 -0.01 5.28 -2.52
N ILE A 38 -0.82 4.23 -2.56
CA ILE A 38 -2.23 4.29 -2.19
C ILE A 38 -2.41 3.77 -0.76
N LEU A 39 -2.89 4.65 0.12
CA LEU A 39 -3.20 4.34 1.52
C LEU A 39 -4.69 4.02 1.64
N HIS A 40 -5.01 2.77 1.95
CA HIS A 40 -6.40 2.34 2.14
C HIS A 40 -7.00 2.91 3.42
N GLY A 41 -8.34 3.04 3.41
CA GLY A 41 -9.12 3.50 4.57
C GLY A 41 -9.42 2.39 5.59
N GLY A 42 -10.44 2.63 6.42
CA GLY A 42 -10.84 1.78 7.53
C GLY A 42 -10.83 2.57 8.84
N PRO A 43 -9.79 2.46 9.70
CA PRO A 43 -8.59 1.63 9.54
C PRO A 43 -8.91 0.12 9.51
N GLY A 44 -7.99 -0.68 8.97
CA GLY A 44 -8.13 -2.15 8.96
C GLY A 44 -8.83 -2.78 7.74
N ALA A 45 -9.23 -1.99 6.73
CA ALA A 45 -9.97 -2.52 5.57
C ALA A 45 -9.10 -3.40 4.63
N GLY A 46 -7.82 -3.07 4.48
CA GLY A 46 -6.89 -3.70 3.53
C GLY A 46 -6.99 -3.13 2.12
N GLY A 47 -6.00 -3.45 1.28
CA GLY A 47 -5.99 -3.11 -0.13
C GLY A 47 -6.94 -4.01 -0.92
N ASN A 48 -7.83 -3.41 -1.71
CA ASN A 48 -8.76 -4.13 -2.57
C ASN A 48 -8.43 -3.93 -4.06
N LYS A 49 -9.02 -4.77 -4.93
CA LYS A 49 -8.80 -4.70 -6.39
C LYS A 49 -9.21 -3.36 -7.02
N VAL A 50 -10.11 -2.60 -6.37
CA VAL A 50 -10.57 -1.29 -6.87
C VAL A 50 -9.44 -0.25 -6.75
N LEU A 51 -8.60 -0.33 -5.71
CA LEU A 51 -7.50 0.62 -5.49
C LEU A 51 -6.52 0.68 -6.67
N ARG A 52 -6.34 -0.44 -7.39
CA ARG A 52 -5.47 -0.54 -8.56
C ARG A 52 -5.91 0.32 -9.75
N ARG A 53 -7.16 0.82 -9.72
CA ARG A 53 -7.86 1.40 -10.87
C ARG A 53 -8.03 2.91 -10.80
N PHE A 54 -7.50 3.58 -9.77
CA PHE A 54 -7.58 5.04 -9.62
C PHE A 54 -6.58 5.79 -10.51
N PHE A 55 -5.45 5.16 -10.85
CA PHE A 55 -4.37 5.79 -11.60
C PHE A 55 -4.19 5.13 -12.97
N ASN A 56 -3.74 5.92 -13.94
CA ASN A 56 -3.47 5.44 -15.29
C ASN A 56 -2.32 4.41 -15.25
N PRO A 57 -2.57 3.12 -15.55
CA PRO A 57 -1.57 2.07 -15.41
C PRO A 57 -0.41 2.19 -16.42
N ILE A 58 -0.55 3.01 -17.47
CA ILE A 58 0.53 3.29 -18.42
C ILE A 58 1.51 4.34 -17.86
N LYS A 59 1.02 5.26 -17.03
CA LYS A 59 1.82 6.39 -16.51
C LYS A 59 2.36 6.17 -15.11
N PHE A 60 1.68 5.37 -14.29
CA PHE A 60 1.99 5.24 -12.86
C PHE A 60 2.51 3.85 -12.51
N ASN A 61 3.50 3.82 -11.62
CA ASN A 61 3.85 2.67 -10.81
C ASN A 61 2.99 2.74 -9.54
N ILE A 62 1.98 1.88 -9.44
CA ILE A 62 0.96 1.95 -8.39
C ILE A 62 1.35 1.00 -7.27
N ILE A 63 1.68 1.55 -6.09
CA ILE A 63 2.08 0.80 -4.90
C ILE A 63 0.90 0.77 -3.93
N ILE A 64 0.54 -0.43 -3.48
CA ILE A 64 -0.46 -0.67 -2.44
C ILE A 64 0.18 -1.58 -1.40
N PHE A 65 -0.05 -1.30 -0.12
CA PHE A 65 0.22 -2.27 0.94
C PHE A 65 -0.98 -2.40 1.86
N ASP A 66 -1.12 -3.56 2.45
CA ASP A 66 -2.12 -3.80 3.48
C ASP A 66 -1.50 -3.40 4.83
N GLN A 67 -2.10 -2.46 5.55
CA GLN A 67 -1.62 -1.99 6.86
C GLN A 67 -1.58 -3.12 7.89
N ARG A 68 -0.89 -2.92 9.01
CA ARG A 68 -0.76 -3.93 10.09
C ARG A 68 -2.13 -4.49 10.49
N GLY A 69 -2.22 -5.82 10.59
CA GLY A 69 -3.45 -6.52 10.95
C GLY A 69 -4.56 -6.52 9.90
N ALA A 70 -4.37 -5.87 8.75
CA ALA A 70 -5.39 -5.70 7.72
C ALA A 70 -5.13 -6.59 6.49
N GLY A 71 -6.20 -6.94 5.78
CA GLY A 71 -6.13 -7.64 4.49
C GLY A 71 -5.28 -8.92 4.54
N ARG A 72 -4.21 -8.92 3.74
CA ARG A 72 -3.25 -10.01 3.57
C ARG A 72 -2.03 -9.88 4.47
N SER A 73 -1.93 -8.81 5.25
CA SER A 73 -0.83 -8.61 6.20
C SER A 73 -0.98 -9.53 7.41
N LEU A 74 0.15 -9.94 7.96
CA LEU A 74 0.25 -10.93 9.04
C LEU A 74 0.85 -10.28 10.30
N PRO A 75 0.37 -10.65 11.51
CA PRO A 75 -0.76 -11.54 11.77
C PRO A 75 -2.10 -10.83 11.47
N SER A 76 -3.06 -11.56 10.92
CA SER A 76 -4.40 -11.01 10.67
C SER A 76 -5.05 -10.55 11.98
N ALA A 77 -5.73 -9.40 11.95
CA ALA A 77 -6.39 -8.75 13.08
C ALA A 77 -5.48 -8.40 14.28
N SER A 78 -4.16 -8.42 14.12
CA SER A 78 -3.22 -8.02 15.17
C SER A 78 -3.36 -6.54 15.50
N ILE A 79 -3.55 -6.23 16.78
CA ILE A 79 -3.50 -4.87 17.34
C ILE A 79 -2.16 -4.57 18.03
N LYS A 80 -1.30 -5.58 18.18
CA LYS A 80 0.03 -5.41 18.77
C LYS A 80 0.85 -4.51 17.85
N ASN A 81 1.56 -3.52 18.39
CA ASN A 81 2.36 -2.56 17.61
C ASN A 81 1.60 -1.99 16.39
N ASN A 82 0.30 -1.75 16.52
CA ASN A 82 -0.55 -1.27 15.45
C ASN A 82 -1.06 0.13 15.79
N THR A 83 -0.19 1.12 15.58
CA THR A 83 -0.46 2.54 15.86
C THR A 83 -0.10 3.37 14.64
N THR A 84 -0.61 4.60 14.56
CA THR A 84 -0.29 5.53 13.47
C THR A 84 1.22 5.69 13.27
N GLN A 85 1.99 5.78 14.35
CA GLN A 85 3.44 5.92 14.29
C GLN A 85 4.11 4.72 13.62
N TYR A 86 3.69 3.51 13.97
CA TYR A 86 4.19 2.29 13.33
C TYR A 86 3.82 2.23 11.84
N LEU A 87 2.61 2.68 11.46
CA LEU A 87 2.21 2.73 10.06
C LEU A 87 3.04 3.75 9.24
N ILE A 88 3.40 4.89 9.84
CA ILE A 88 4.31 5.86 9.23
C ILE A 88 5.71 5.26 9.02
N GLU A 89 6.22 4.53 10.00
CA GLU A 89 7.50 3.82 9.90
C GLU A 89 7.48 2.74 8.82
N ASP A 90 6.37 1.98 8.73
CA ASP A 90 6.18 0.96 7.70
C ASP A 90 6.22 1.54 6.29
N ILE A 91 5.61 2.71 6.08
CA ILE A 91 5.63 3.42 4.80
C ILE A 91 7.08 3.69 4.37
N GLU A 92 7.94 4.16 5.28
CA GLU A 92 9.36 4.39 4.98
C GLU A 92 10.15 3.10 4.77
N ILE A 93 9.85 2.03 5.52
CA ILE A 93 10.47 0.72 5.33
C ILE A 93 10.14 0.18 3.92
N ILE A 94 8.87 0.25 3.51
CA ILE A 94 8.43 -0.16 2.17
C ILE A 94 9.09 0.72 1.10
N ARG A 95 9.14 2.04 1.29
CA ARG A 95 9.75 2.98 0.33
C ARG A 95 11.19 2.60 0.02
N LYS A 96 11.97 2.36 1.08
CA LYS A 96 13.38 1.96 0.99
C LYS A 96 13.54 0.57 0.38
N TYR A 97 12.72 -0.39 0.80
CA TYR A 97 12.75 -1.75 0.25
C TYR A 97 12.46 -1.78 -1.26
N LEU A 98 11.52 -0.97 -1.73
CA LEU A 98 11.17 -0.85 -3.16
C LEU A 98 12.10 0.10 -3.94
N ASN A 99 13.12 0.66 -3.29
CA ASN A 99 14.08 1.61 -3.87
C ASN A 99 13.41 2.83 -4.54
N ILE A 100 12.44 3.45 -3.87
CA ILE A 100 11.70 4.62 -4.36
C ILE A 100 12.25 5.88 -3.66
N ASP A 101 12.79 6.84 -4.39
CA ASP A 101 13.27 8.10 -3.79
C ASP A 101 12.10 8.95 -3.28
N LYS A 102 11.12 9.21 -4.15
CA LYS A 102 9.90 9.98 -3.86
C LYS A 102 8.70 9.36 -4.55
N TRP A 103 7.53 9.53 -3.95
CA TRP A 103 6.25 9.13 -4.52
C TRP A 103 5.16 10.17 -4.27
N VAL A 104 4.09 10.07 -5.04
CA VAL A 104 2.81 10.71 -4.71
C VAL A 104 2.13 9.86 -3.63
N ILE A 105 1.54 10.50 -2.62
CA ILE A 105 0.70 9.82 -1.63
C ILE A 105 -0.76 10.08 -1.98
N PHE A 106 -1.56 9.02 -2.08
CA PHE A 106 -2.99 9.09 -2.32
C PHE A 106 -3.73 8.34 -1.22
N GLY A 107 -4.57 9.03 -0.46
CA GLY A 107 -5.32 8.47 0.65
C GLY A 107 -6.71 9.07 0.75
N GLY A 108 -7.70 8.23 1.09
CA GLY A 108 -9.07 8.67 1.37
C GLY A 108 -9.59 8.11 2.69
N SER A 109 -10.47 8.84 3.37
CA SER A 109 -10.98 8.49 4.70
C SER A 109 -9.82 8.33 5.71
N TRP A 110 -9.69 7.22 6.44
CA TRP A 110 -8.50 6.98 7.28
C TRP A 110 -7.18 7.11 6.50
N GLY A 111 -7.17 6.75 5.21
CA GLY A 111 -6.01 6.92 4.36
C GLY A 111 -5.60 8.39 4.20
N SER A 112 -6.51 9.36 4.32
CA SER A 112 -6.16 10.79 4.34
C SER A 112 -5.65 11.27 5.70
N SER A 113 -5.98 10.58 6.79
CA SER A 113 -5.36 10.85 8.10
C SER A 113 -3.94 10.33 8.20
N LEU A 114 -3.62 9.26 7.45
CA LEU A 114 -2.29 8.65 7.41
C LEU A 114 -1.36 9.30 6.36
N ALA A 115 -1.94 9.98 5.36
CA ALA A 115 -1.21 10.71 4.32
C ALA A 115 -0.64 12.04 4.84
#